data_AF-A0A354Y993-F1
#
_entry.id   AF-A0A354Y993-F1
#
_cell.length_a   1.000
_cell.length_b   1.000
_cell.length_c   1.000
_cell.angle_alpha   90.00
_cell.angle_beta   90.00
_cell.angle_gamma   90.00
#
_symmetry.space_group_name_H-M   'P 1'
#
loop_
_entity.id
_entity.type
_entity.pdbx_description
1 polymer ?
#
loop_
_entity_poly.entity_id
_entity_poly.type
_entity_poly.pdbx_seq_one_letter_code
_entity_poly.pdbx_strand_id
1 'polypeptide(L)'
;MACALSFTAQAANTTEPAYLDTARSFEERAADLVSRMTLEEKAAQMQNGAPAIERLGVPAYDWWNEALHGVARAGGATVFPQAIGLAATFDTALMHEVSTAISDEARAKHHEFLRHDQHGRYQGLTFWSPNINIFRDPRWGRGQETYGEDPYLTARMGVAFVEGLQGDDPRYRKLDATAKHFAVHSGPEADRHHFDAHPSQRDLHETYLPAFEALVKEAHVDAVMGAYNRVFGESASASKFLLQDVLRKDWGFDGYVVSDCWAIVDIWKNHKIVATRAQAAALAVRHGTELECGEEYSTLPAAVRQGLIGEAEIDAALKKLMFARMRLGMFDPPEKVRWAQIPYAVNQSPEHDALARRTARESLVLLKN
;
A
#
# COMPACT_ATOMS: atom_id res chain seq x y z
N MET A 1 67.13 -28.78 12.83
CA MET A 1 66.15 -28.92 11.73
C MET A 1 64.77 -28.71 12.35
N ALA A 2 64.34 -27.45 12.47
CA ALA A 2 63.06 -27.08 13.09
C ALA A 2 62.17 -26.51 11.99
N CYS A 3 61.09 -27.23 11.67
CA CYS A 3 60.13 -26.88 10.64
C CYS A 3 59.13 -25.88 11.24
N ALA A 4 59.18 -24.63 10.79
CA ALA A 4 58.18 -23.63 11.14
C ALA A 4 56.94 -23.82 10.24
N LEU A 5 55.85 -24.31 10.82
CA LEU A 5 54.54 -24.36 10.18
C LEU A 5 53.93 -22.95 10.23
N SER A 6 53.99 -22.23 9.10
CA SER A 6 53.23 -21.00 8.91
C SER A 6 51.76 -21.34 8.66
N PHE A 7 50.92 -21.10 9.66
CA PHE A 7 49.47 -21.06 9.47
C PHE A 7 49.10 -19.73 8.81
N THR A 8 48.83 -19.75 7.51
CA THR A 8 48.12 -18.66 6.84
C THR A 8 46.64 -18.75 7.22
N ALA A 9 46.19 -17.85 8.08
CA ALA A 9 44.77 -17.64 8.32
C ALA A 9 44.13 -17.16 7.00
N GLN A 10 43.30 -18.00 6.39
CA GLN A 10 42.46 -17.61 5.27
C GLN A 10 41.47 -16.57 5.81
N ALA A 11 41.66 -15.30 5.47
CA ALA A 11 40.63 -14.29 5.69
C ALA A 11 39.40 -14.74 4.91
N ALA A 12 38.31 -15.05 5.62
CA ALA A 12 37.03 -15.29 4.98
C ALA A 12 36.63 -13.99 4.28
N ASN A 13 36.72 -13.99 2.94
CA ASN A 13 36.10 -12.97 2.11
C ASN A 13 34.58 -13.14 2.27
N THR A 14 34.02 -12.59 3.34
CA THR A 14 32.57 -12.44 3.46
C THR A 14 32.19 -11.27 2.55
N THR A 15 32.01 -11.56 1.26
CA THR A 15 31.33 -10.64 0.36
C THR A 15 30.03 -10.21 1.00
N GLU A 16 29.85 -8.89 1.13
CA GLU A 16 28.64 -8.28 1.66
C GLU A 16 27.40 -8.86 0.96
N PRO A 17 26.34 -9.23 1.69
CA PRO A 17 25.10 -9.72 1.09
C PRO A 17 24.58 -8.78 0.01
N ALA A 18 24.08 -9.34 -1.10
CA ALA A 18 23.66 -8.54 -2.25
C ALA A 18 22.53 -7.57 -1.90
N TYR A 19 21.64 -7.90 -0.96
CA TYR A 19 20.58 -6.99 -0.52
C TYR A 19 21.06 -5.69 0.16
N LEU A 20 22.29 -5.66 0.67
CA LEU A 20 22.93 -4.47 1.27
C LEU A 20 23.71 -3.64 0.23
N ASP A 21 24.05 -4.23 -0.91
CA ASP A 21 24.80 -3.56 -1.97
C ASP A 21 23.91 -2.58 -2.76
N THR A 22 24.00 -1.30 -2.39
CA THR A 22 23.23 -0.21 -3.03
C THR A 22 23.52 0.00 -4.52
N ALA A 23 24.57 -0.60 -5.08
CA ALA A 23 24.86 -0.53 -6.52
C ALA A 23 23.98 -1.48 -7.35
N ARG A 24 23.36 -2.49 -6.72
CA ARG A 24 22.45 -3.43 -7.37
C ARG A 24 21.05 -2.88 -7.56
N SER A 25 20.30 -3.50 -8.48
CA SER A 25 18.88 -3.20 -8.67
C SER A 25 18.07 -3.58 -7.41
N PHE A 26 16.92 -2.94 -7.20
CA PHE A 26 16.05 -3.28 -6.09
C PHE A 26 15.51 -4.70 -6.22
N GLU A 27 15.31 -5.19 -7.44
CA GLU A 27 14.85 -6.54 -7.75
C GLU A 27 15.86 -7.60 -7.31
N GLU A 28 17.14 -7.42 -7.64
CA GLU A 28 18.21 -8.33 -7.21
C GLU A 28 18.34 -8.35 -5.69
N ARG A 29 18.27 -7.16 -5.07
CA ARG A 29 18.36 -7.01 -3.62
C ARG A 29 17.18 -7.68 -2.91
N ALA A 30 15.95 -7.45 -3.41
CA ALA A 30 14.75 -8.06 -2.86
C ALA A 30 14.78 -9.58 -2.99
N ALA A 31 15.21 -10.11 -4.14
CA ALA A 31 15.35 -11.54 -4.36
C ALA A 31 16.39 -12.17 -3.42
N ASP A 32 17.55 -11.54 -3.24
CA ASP A 32 18.58 -12.01 -2.31
C ASP A 32 18.07 -11.99 -0.87
N LEU A 33 17.41 -10.91 -0.44
CA LEU A 33 16.84 -10.82 0.92
C LEU A 33 15.82 -11.93 1.19
N VAL A 34 14.86 -12.14 0.27
CA VAL A 34 13.83 -13.18 0.40
C VAL A 34 14.45 -14.58 0.42
N SER A 35 15.51 -14.83 -0.35
CA SER A 35 16.19 -16.13 -0.36
C SER A 35 16.86 -16.50 0.96
N ARG A 36 17.10 -15.51 1.83
CA ARG A 36 17.77 -15.68 3.13
C ARG A 36 16.79 -15.87 4.29
N MET A 37 15.49 -15.65 4.05
CA MET A 37 14.44 -15.78 5.05
C MET A 37 13.98 -17.23 5.21
N THR A 38 13.62 -17.63 6.43
CA THR A 38 12.85 -18.86 6.65
C THR A 38 11.40 -18.70 6.20
N LEU A 39 10.67 -19.81 6.05
CA LEU A 39 9.25 -19.77 5.71
C LEU A 39 8.42 -18.97 6.73
N GLU A 40 8.75 -19.08 8.02
CA GLU A 40 8.11 -18.32 9.09
C GLU A 40 8.40 -16.81 9.00
N GLU A 41 9.66 -16.45 8.73
CA GLU A 41 10.05 -15.05 8.50
C GLU A 41 9.32 -14.48 7.27
N LYS A 42 9.23 -15.25 6.18
CA LYS A 42 8.50 -14.86 4.96
C LYS A 42 7.03 -14.55 5.25
N ALA A 43 6.33 -15.48 5.91
CA ALA A 43 4.92 -15.30 6.28
C ALA A 43 4.71 -14.11 7.23
N ALA A 44 5.63 -13.89 8.17
CA ALA A 44 5.57 -12.75 9.08
C ALA A 44 5.74 -11.40 8.36
N GLN A 45 6.58 -11.33 7.31
CA GLN A 45 6.77 -10.11 6.52
C GLN A 45 5.62 -9.77 5.56
N MET A 46 4.66 -10.69 5.36
CA MET A 46 3.47 -10.46 4.52
C MET A 46 2.24 -9.99 5.31
N GLN A 47 2.39 -9.63 6.59
CA GLN A 47 1.36 -9.01 7.42
C GLN A 47 1.66 -7.51 7.58
N ASN A 48 0.62 -6.68 7.77
CA ASN A 48 0.81 -5.25 7.92
C ASN A 48 1.72 -4.91 9.09
N GLY A 49 1.66 -5.64 10.21
CA GLY A 49 2.59 -5.51 11.32
C GLY A 49 3.78 -6.46 11.13
N ALA A 50 4.69 -6.13 10.21
CA ALA A 50 5.84 -6.98 9.92
C ALA A 50 6.90 -6.87 11.04
N PRO A 51 7.27 -7.96 11.72
CA PRO A 51 8.25 -7.91 12.80
C PRO A 51 9.66 -7.67 12.26
N ALA A 52 10.59 -7.32 13.15
CA ALA A 52 12.00 -7.27 12.78
C ALA A 52 12.53 -8.69 12.48
N ILE A 53 13.51 -8.78 11.58
CA ILE A 53 14.33 -9.98 11.40
C ILE A 53 15.76 -9.63 11.79
N GLU A 54 16.05 -9.75 13.09
CA GLU A 54 17.33 -9.32 13.69
C GLU A 54 18.54 -9.96 12.99
N ARG A 55 18.47 -11.26 12.67
CA ARG A 55 19.54 -12.00 12.00
C ARG A 55 19.88 -11.44 10.61
N LEU A 56 18.93 -10.78 9.96
CA LEU A 56 19.10 -10.17 8.63
C LEU A 56 19.22 -8.64 8.71
N GLY A 57 19.16 -8.06 9.92
CA GLY A 57 19.17 -6.60 10.09
C GLY A 57 17.97 -5.89 9.45
N VAL A 58 16.83 -6.58 9.30
CA VAL A 58 15.59 -5.98 8.79
C VAL A 58 14.81 -5.40 9.96
N PRO A 59 14.58 -4.07 10.04
CA PRO A 59 13.77 -3.49 11.09
C PRO A 59 12.30 -3.92 10.99
N ALA A 60 11.59 -3.85 12.11
CA ALA A 60 10.15 -3.95 12.11
C ALA A 60 9.55 -2.87 11.20
N TYR A 61 8.38 -3.13 10.65
CA TYR A 61 7.70 -2.16 9.79
C TYR A 61 6.21 -2.39 9.82
N ASP A 62 5.44 -1.32 10.10
CA ASP A 62 4.01 -1.34 9.92
C ASP A 62 3.59 -0.66 8.60
N TRP A 63 2.97 -1.46 7.72
CA TRP A 63 2.47 -1.03 6.42
C TRP A 63 1.23 -0.12 6.53
N TRP A 64 0.58 -0.06 7.70
CA TRP A 64 -0.66 0.66 7.86
C TRP A 64 -0.41 2.14 8.19
N ASN A 65 -0.49 2.98 7.16
CA ASN A 65 -0.55 4.43 7.28
C ASN A 65 -1.74 4.98 6.50
N GLU A 66 -2.26 6.15 6.89
CA GLU A 66 -3.45 6.76 6.29
C GLU A 66 -3.18 8.24 6.00
N ALA A 67 -3.60 8.71 4.82
CA ALA A 67 -3.27 10.04 4.31
C ALA A 67 -4.42 10.70 3.54
N LEU A 68 -5.67 10.28 3.80
CA LEU A 68 -6.82 10.62 2.96
C LEU A 68 -6.98 12.13 2.69
N HIS A 69 -6.70 12.97 3.69
CA HIS A 69 -6.73 14.42 3.58
C HIS A 69 -5.73 15.10 4.55
N GLY A 70 -4.56 14.47 4.73
CA GLY A 70 -3.59 14.80 5.77
C GLY A 70 -3.02 13.53 6.40
N VAL A 71 -1.79 13.58 6.92
CA VAL A 71 -1.18 12.42 7.58
C VAL A 71 -1.95 12.11 8.87
N ALA A 72 -2.57 10.94 8.94
CA ALA A 72 -3.41 10.58 10.07
C ALA A 72 -2.63 9.88 11.18
N ARG A 73 -2.99 10.16 12.44
CA ARG A 73 -2.56 9.42 13.64
C ARG A 73 -1.04 9.36 13.87
N ALA A 74 -0.30 10.31 13.30
CA ALA A 74 1.16 10.44 13.38
C ALA A 74 1.58 11.79 14.00
N GLY A 75 0.94 12.18 15.12
CA GLY A 75 1.12 13.50 15.75
C GLY A 75 0.36 14.63 15.04
N GLY A 76 0.78 15.88 15.25
CA GLY A 76 0.16 17.04 14.61
C GLY A 76 0.48 17.10 13.11
N ALA A 77 -0.52 17.28 12.26
CA ALA A 77 -0.39 17.31 10.80
C ALA A 77 -1.34 18.37 10.22
N THR A 78 -1.06 18.83 9.00
CA THR A 78 -1.99 19.70 8.28
C THR A 78 -3.23 18.90 7.91
N VAL A 79 -4.42 19.44 8.20
CA VAL A 79 -5.70 18.80 7.89
C VAL A 79 -6.38 19.57 6.76
N PHE A 80 -6.41 18.96 5.58
CA PHE A 80 -7.09 19.51 4.41
C PHE A 80 -8.60 19.23 4.48
N PRO A 81 -9.43 19.89 3.66
CA PRO A 81 -10.82 19.48 3.48
C PRO A 81 -10.91 17.97 3.20
N GLN A 82 -11.97 17.33 3.67
CA GLN A 82 -12.22 15.92 3.38
C GLN A 82 -12.28 15.70 1.86
N ALA A 83 -12.00 14.47 1.38
CA ALA A 83 -11.94 14.12 -0.05
C ALA A 83 -13.11 14.67 -0.88
N ILE A 84 -14.35 14.61 -0.38
CA ILE A 84 -15.52 15.17 -1.07
C ILE A 84 -15.43 16.70 -1.25
N GLY A 85 -14.83 17.41 -0.29
CA GLY A 85 -14.53 18.84 -0.40
C GLY A 85 -13.35 19.12 -1.34
N LEU A 86 -12.33 18.26 -1.36
CA LEU A 86 -11.25 18.35 -2.35
C LEU A 86 -11.79 18.19 -3.77
N ALA A 87 -12.73 17.26 -4.00
CA ALA A 87 -13.38 17.10 -5.29
C ALA A 87 -14.22 18.30 -5.70
N ALA A 88 -14.84 18.99 -4.74
CA ALA A 88 -15.66 20.17 -5.00
C ALA A 88 -14.85 21.39 -5.52
N THR A 89 -13.51 21.34 -5.49
CA THR A 89 -12.68 22.37 -6.14
C THR A 89 -12.62 22.20 -7.66
N PHE A 90 -12.88 20.99 -8.18
CA PHE A 90 -12.66 20.61 -9.59
C PHE A 90 -11.25 20.94 -10.10
N ASP A 91 -10.26 21.00 -9.21
CA ASP A 91 -8.89 21.43 -9.51
C ASP A 91 -7.88 20.33 -9.21
N THR A 92 -7.40 19.69 -10.27
CA THR A 92 -6.37 18.64 -10.19
C THR A 92 -4.99 19.18 -9.85
N ALA A 93 -4.66 20.42 -10.21
CA ALA A 93 -3.38 21.03 -9.85
C ALA A 93 -3.33 21.30 -8.35
N LEU A 94 -4.42 21.84 -7.79
CA LEU A 94 -4.57 22.01 -6.35
C LEU A 94 -4.53 20.67 -5.61
N MET A 95 -5.16 19.62 -6.14
CA MET A 95 -5.07 18.27 -5.56
C MET A 95 -3.62 17.75 -5.53
N HIS A 96 -2.86 17.96 -6.60
CA HIS A 96 -1.45 17.60 -6.64
C HIS A 96 -0.63 18.37 -5.59
N GLU A 97 -0.85 19.69 -5.43
CA GLU A 97 -0.22 20.49 -4.37
C GLU A 97 -0.57 19.97 -2.97
N VAL A 98 -1.84 19.66 -2.70
CA VAL A 98 -2.29 19.08 -1.43
C VAL A 98 -1.60 17.74 -1.16
N SER A 99 -1.59 16.84 -2.15
CA SER A 99 -0.95 15.53 -2.00
C SER A 99 0.56 15.63 -1.80
N THR A 100 1.22 16.59 -2.47
CA THR A 100 2.65 16.87 -2.29
C THR A 100 2.96 17.32 -0.86
N ALA A 101 2.14 18.22 -0.29
CA ALA A 101 2.29 18.66 1.09
C ALA A 101 2.09 17.49 2.08
N ILE A 102 1.07 16.65 1.85
CA ILE A 102 0.83 15.44 2.65
C ILE A 102 2.05 14.51 2.61
N SER A 103 2.63 14.29 1.43
CA SER A 103 3.77 13.38 1.28
C SER A 103 5.07 13.96 1.85
N ASP A 104 5.25 15.28 1.87
CA ASP A 104 6.35 15.94 2.56
C ASP A 104 6.25 15.74 4.07
N GLU A 105 5.07 15.98 4.66
CA GLU A 105 4.83 15.77 6.09
C GLU A 105 5.05 14.31 6.49
N ALA A 106 4.54 13.36 5.71
CA ALA A 106 4.71 11.94 5.95
C ALA A 106 6.20 11.53 5.95
N ARG A 107 6.98 12.00 4.97
CA ARG A 107 8.43 11.76 4.94
C ARG A 107 9.13 12.37 6.14
N ALA A 108 8.82 13.61 6.48
CA ALA A 108 9.40 14.31 7.62
C ALA A 108 9.13 13.56 8.94
N LYS A 109 7.88 13.09 9.13
CA LYS A 109 7.45 12.30 10.29
C LYS A 109 8.14 10.94 10.37
N HIS A 110 8.16 10.20 9.26
CA HIS A 110 8.80 8.88 9.21
C HIS A 110 10.26 8.94 9.67
N HIS A 111 11.05 9.88 9.15
CA HIS A 111 12.45 9.98 9.53
C HIS A 111 12.64 10.47 10.98
N GLU A 112 11.71 11.25 11.51
CA GLU A 112 11.73 11.59 12.93
C GLU A 112 11.43 10.39 13.83
N PHE A 113 10.47 9.54 13.45
CA PHE A 113 10.23 8.27 14.14
C PHE A 113 11.46 7.35 14.09
N LEU A 114 12.10 7.23 12.92
CA LEU A 114 13.32 6.44 12.77
C LEU A 114 14.48 6.93 13.64
N ARG A 115 14.66 8.26 13.81
CA ARG A 115 15.68 8.82 14.73
C ARG A 115 15.46 8.41 16.18
N HIS A 116 14.23 8.05 16.55
CA HIS A 116 13.85 7.58 17.87
C HIS A 116 13.63 6.06 17.93
N ASP A 117 14.08 5.31 16.92
CA ASP A 117 13.90 3.85 16.81
C ASP A 117 12.44 3.40 16.91
N GLN A 118 11.52 4.18 16.33
CA GLN A 118 10.09 3.88 16.32
C GLN A 118 9.66 3.39 14.94
N HIS A 119 8.97 2.23 14.92
CA HIS A 119 8.59 1.50 13.70
C HIS A 119 7.12 1.04 13.70
N GLY A 120 6.30 1.66 14.54
CA GLY A 120 4.92 1.26 14.77
C GLY A 120 3.95 1.70 13.67
N ARG A 121 2.68 1.29 13.84
CA ARG A 121 1.56 1.74 12.99
C ARG A 121 1.49 3.27 12.88
N TYR A 122 1.19 3.76 11.69
CA TYR A 122 1.17 5.19 11.32
C TYR A 122 2.53 5.90 11.31
N GLN A 123 3.64 5.15 11.34
CA GLN A 123 5.01 5.70 11.32
C GLN A 123 5.79 5.32 10.05
N GLY A 124 5.16 4.62 9.10
CA GLY A 124 5.75 4.11 7.87
C GLY A 124 5.64 5.05 6.67
N LEU A 125 5.77 4.47 5.47
CA LEU A 125 5.85 5.17 4.19
C LEU A 125 4.87 4.65 3.13
N THR A 126 4.02 3.70 3.50
CA THR A 126 3.00 3.09 2.64
C THR A 126 1.64 3.56 3.12
N PHE A 127 0.89 4.23 2.25
CA PHE A 127 -0.31 4.95 2.65
C PHE A 127 -1.53 4.37 1.95
N TRP A 128 -2.52 3.96 2.74
CA TRP A 128 -3.77 3.39 2.25
C TRP A 128 -4.71 4.49 1.78
N SER A 129 -4.28 5.26 0.79
CA SER A 129 -5.00 6.40 0.21
C SER A 129 -4.54 6.56 -1.25
N PRO A 130 -5.43 6.99 -2.17
CA PRO A 130 -6.76 7.56 -1.93
C PRO A 130 -7.91 6.54 -1.92
N ASN A 131 -9.05 6.93 -1.36
CA ASN A 131 -10.32 6.23 -1.56
C ASN A 131 -10.98 6.75 -2.84
N ILE A 132 -11.00 5.92 -3.88
CA ILE A 132 -11.49 6.24 -5.23
C ILE A 132 -12.73 5.44 -5.61
N ASN A 133 -13.46 4.93 -4.60
CA ASN A 133 -14.76 4.34 -4.84
C ASN A 133 -15.78 5.40 -5.25
N ILE A 134 -16.84 4.99 -5.94
CA ILE A 134 -17.92 5.87 -6.38
C ILE A 134 -18.91 6.06 -5.23
N PHE A 135 -19.29 7.30 -4.91
CA PHE A 135 -20.35 7.62 -3.96
C PHE A 135 -21.74 7.37 -4.58
N ARG A 136 -22.00 6.11 -4.94
CA ARG A 136 -23.16 5.68 -5.71
C ARG A 136 -24.49 5.83 -4.96
N ASP A 137 -24.47 5.53 -3.67
CA ASP A 137 -25.63 5.65 -2.79
C ASP A 137 -25.35 6.74 -1.75
N PRO A 138 -26.13 7.83 -1.70
CA PRO A 138 -25.87 8.96 -0.81
C PRO A 138 -25.96 8.61 0.69
N ARG A 139 -26.47 7.42 1.04
CA ARG A 139 -26.54 6.92 2.42
C ARG A 139 -25.25 6.23 2.87
N TRP A 140 -24.32 5.97 1.96
CA TRP A 140 -23.08 5.29 2.30
C TRP A 140 -22.24 6.13 3.27
N GLY A 141 -22.03 5.61 4.48
CA GLY A 141 -21.37 6.34 5.58
C GLY A 141 -19.91 6.74 5.30
N ARG A 142 -19.28 6.16 4.29
CA ARG A 142 -17.92 6.51 3.84
C ARG A 142 -17.88 7.30 2.54
N GLY A 143 -19.05 7.71 2.01
CA GLY A 143 -19.10 8.51 0.78
C GLY A 143 -18.35 9.84 0.86
N GLN A 144 -18.27 10.43 2.06
CA GLN A 144 -17.44 11.62 2.32
C GLN A 144 -15.95 11.40 2.02
N GLU A 145 -15.46 10.16 2.10
CA GLU A 145 -14.06 9.80 1.84
C GLU A 145 -13.73 9.72 0.35
N THR A 146 -14.72 9.90 -0.53
CA THR A 146 -14.55 9.76 -1.98
C THR A 146 -14.53 11.10 -2.69
N TYR A 147 -14.26 11.08 -3.99
CA TYR A 147 -14.35 12.25 -4.86
C TYR A 147 -15.72 12.44 -5.51
N GLY A 148 -16.77 11.81 -4.96
CA GLY A 148 -18.16 11.95 -5.41
C GLY A 148 -18.66 10.78 -6.23
N GLU A 149 -19.72 11.02 -7.01
CA GLU A 149 -20.44 9.98 -7.76
C GLU A 149 -19.96 9.82 -9.22
N ASP A 150 -19.10 10.71 -9.70
CA ASP A 150 -18.64 10.73 -11.10
C ASP A 150 -17.31 9.97 -11.28
N PRO A 151 -17.26 8.93 -12.15
CA PRO A 151 -16.04 8.18 -12.40
C PRO A 151 -14.89 9.01 -13.00
N TYR A 152 -15.21 9.99 -13.85
CA TYR A 152 -14.18 10.79 -14.52
C TYR A 152 -13.49 11.76 -13.55
N LEU A 153 -14.26 12.52 -12.77
CA LEU A 153 -13.74 13.40 -11.73
C LEU A 153 -12.93 12.58 -10.72
N THR A 154 -13.46 11.44 -10.28
CA THR A 154 -12.76 10.55 -9.34
C THR A 154 -11.41 10.08 -9.90
N ALA A 155 -11.36 9.68 -11.18
CA ALA A 155 -10.12 9.32 -11.85
C ALA A 155 -9.13 10.49 -11.88
N ARG A 156 -9.57 11.69 -12.29
CA ARG A 156 -8.68 12.85 -12.41
C ARG A 156 -8.13 13.33 -11.08
N MET A 157 -8.96 13.39 -10.05
CA MET A 157 -8.52 13.74 -8.69
C MET A 157 -7.58 12.68 -8.12
N GLY A 158 -7.89 11.40 -8.33
CA GLY A 158 -7.06 10.30 -7.85
C GLY A 158 -5.69 10.21 -8.54
N VAL A 159 -5.61 10.46 -9.86
CA VAL A 159 -4.32 10.53 -10.59
C VAL A 159 -3.43 11.62 -9.98
N ALA A 160 -3.96 12.83 -9.83
CA ALA A 160 -3.22 13.95 -9.24
C ALA A 160 -2.79 13.67 -7.79
N PHE A 161 -3.64 12.99 -7.01
CA PHE A 161 -3.30 12.57 -5.65
C PHE A 161 -2.15 11.57 -5.66
N VAL A 162 -2.21 10.51 -6.48
CA VAL A 162 -1.16 9.48 -6.54
C VAL A 162 0.17 10.09 -6.99
N GLU A 163 0.19 10.93 -8.02
CA GLU A 163 1.40 11.57 -8.51
C GLU A 163 2.07 12.42 -7.42
N GLY A 164 1.31 13.27 -6.72
CA GLY A 164 1.83 14.09 -5.62
C GLY A 164 2.28 13.27 -4.40
N LEU A 165 1.64 12.12 -4.15
CA LEU A 165 1.99 11.26 -3.01
C LEU A 165 3.26 10.48 -3.30
N GLN A 166 3.36 9.90 -4.50
CA GLN A 166 4.48 9.08 -4.92
C GLN A 166 5.72 9.91 -5.22
N GLY A 167 5.58 11.13 -5.77
CA GLY A 167 6.66 12.06 -6.10
C GLY A 167 7.33 11.76 -7.45
N ASP A 168 8.49 12.36 -7.70
CA ASP A 168 9.10 12.42 -9.05
C ASP A 168 10.57 11.96 -9.12
N ASP A 169 11.10 11.34 -8.06
CA ASP A 169 12.49 10.88 -8.08
C ASP A 169 12.65 9.66 -9.01
N PRO A 170 13.68 9.62 -9.87
CA PRO A 170 13.88 8.52 -10.81
C PRO A 170 14.31 7.22 -10.16
N ARG A 171 14.76 7.26 -8.89
CA ARG A 171 15.24 6.08 -8.15
C ARG A 171 14.34 5.75 -6.97
N TYR A 172 14.06 6.70 -6.08
CA TYR A 172 13.36 6.42 -4.82
C TYR A 172 11.93 6.91 -4.80
N ARG A 173 10.97 6.06 -4.43
CA ARG A 173 9.61 6.56 -4.19
C ARG A 173 9.54 7.46 -2.97
N LYS A 174 8.74 8.52 -3.05
CA LYS A 174 8.45 9.38 -1.88
C LYS A 174 7.57 8.60 -0.93
N LEU A 175 6.42 8.13 -1.38
CA LEU A 175 5.56 7.20 -0.64
C LEU A 175 4.96 6.20 -1.61
N ASP A 176 4.41 5.12 -1.09
CA ASP A 176 3.54 4.24 -1.88
C ASP A 176 2.09 4.67 -1.66
N ALA A 177 1.41 5.06 -2.72
CA ALA A 177 -0.04 5.30 -2.70
C ALA A 177 -0.78 3.97 -2.89
N THR A 178 -1.98 3.88 -2.31
CA THR A 178 -2.82 2.67 -2.41
C THR A 178 -4.21 3.05 -2.89
N ALA A 179 -4.56 2.66 -4.12
CA ALA A 179 -5.90 2.83 -4.62
C ALA A 179 -6.87 1.89 -3.87
N LYS A 180 -7.88 2.45 -3.18
CA LYS A 180 -8.84 1.65 -2.42
C LYS A 180 -10.30 2.06 -2.67
N HIS A 181 -11.27 1.16 -2.51
CA HIS A 181 -11.17 -0.28 -2.22
C HIS A 181 -11.63 -1.08 -3.45
N PHE A 182 -10.75 -1.92 -3.98
CA PHE A 182 -10.90 -2.63 -5.23
C PHE A 182 -11.67 -3.95 -5.04
N ALA A 183 -12.90 -4.11 -5.54
CA ALA A 183 -13.73 -3.13 -6.24
C ALA A 183 -15.20 -3.22 -5.78
N VAL A 184 -16.01 -2.29 -6.30
CA VAL A 184 -17.47 -2.23 -6.06
C VAL A 184 -17.84 -2.04 -4.58
N HIS A 185 -16.93 -1.42 -3.82
CA HIS A 185 -17.16 -1.07 -2.41
C HIS A 185 -17.77 0.32 -2.29
N SER A 186 -19.08 0.43 -2.56
CA SER A 186 -19.84 1.69 -2.54
C SER A 186 -21.03 1.65 -1.57
N GLY A 187 -20.88 0.88 -0.50
CA GLY A 187 -21.94 0.53 0.44
C GLY A 187 -22.79 -0.67 0.00
N PRO A 188 -23.69 -1.17 0.88
CA PRO A 188 -23.99 -0.62 2.21
C PRO A 188 -22.88 -0.93 3.24
N GLU A 189 -22.51 0.07 4.04
CA GLU A 189 -21.39 -0.02 4.98
C GLU A 189 -21.58 -1.13 6.04
N ALA A 190 -22.79 -1.24 6.58
CA ALA A 190 -23.09 -2.20 7.65
C ALA A 190 -22.97 -3.67 7.22
N ASP A 191 -23.05 -3.95 5.92
CA ASP A 191 -23.01 -5.32 5.38
C ASP A 191 -21.73 -5.63 4.59
N ARG A 192 -20.74 -4.74 4.65
CA ARG A 192 -19.51 -4.81 3.84
C ARG A 192 -18.74 -6.13 3.93
N HIS A 193 -18.89 -6.85 5.04
CA HIS A 193 -18.23 -8.13 5.33
C HIS A 193 -19.01 -9.37 4.85
N HIS A 194 -20.20 -9.20 4.26
CA HIS A 194 -21.05 -10.33 3.83
C HIS A 194 -21.57 -10.19 2.40
N PHE A 195 -21.88 -8.97 1.96
CA PHE A 195 -22.58 -8.80 0.69
C PHE A 195 -21.75 -9.27 -0.50
N ASP A 196 -22.46 -9.69 -1.54
CA ASP A 196 -21.91 -10.07 -2.83
C ASP A 196 -22.49 -9.16 -3.90
N ALA A 197 -21.63 -8.34 -4.51
CA ALA A 197 -22.03 -7.38 -5.53
C ALA A 197 -22.07 -8.03 -6.91
N HIS A 198 -23.17 -7.82 -7.63
CA HIS A 198 -23.41 -8.32 -8.98
C HIS A 198 -23.77 -7.17 -9.94
N PRO A 199 -22.87 -6.20 -10.18
CA PRO A 199 -23.11 -5.17 -11.19
C PRO A 199 -23.18 -5.83 -12.58
N SER A 200 -23.86 -5.19 -13.54
CA SER A 200 -23.70 -5.61 -14.94
C SER A 200 -22.25 -5.39 -15.38
N GLN A 201 -21.76 -6.15 -16.36
CA GLN A 201 -20.41 -5.93 -16.92
C GLN A 201 -20.24 -4.49 -17.41
N ARG A 202 -21.31 -3.90 -17.97
CA ARG A 202 -21.33 -2.49 -18.36
C ARG A 202 -21.12 -1.56 -17.17
N ASP A 203 -21.89 -1.72 -16.10
CA ASP A 203 -21.80 -0.87 -14.90
C ASP A 203 -20.43 -1.04 -14.20
N LEU A 204 -19.89 -2.26 -14.19
CA LEU A 204 -18.54 -2.53 -13.70
C LEU A 204 -17.50 -1.69 -14.47
N HIS A 205 -17.49 -1.78 -15.80
CA HIS A 205 -16.46 -1.15 -16.65
C HIS A 205 -16.70 0.34 -16.90
N GLU A 206 -17.94 0.84 -16.87
CA GLU A 206 -18.25 2.25 -17.10
C GLU A 206 -18.30 3.07 -15.78
N THR A 207 -18.46 2.45 -14.61
CA THR A 207 -18.62 3.18 -13.33
C THR A 207 -17.60 2.79 -12.27
N TYR A 208 -17.44 1.52 -11.94
CA TYR A 208 -16.66 1.11 -10.75
C TYR A 208 -15.15 0.98 -10.98
N LEU A 209 -14.74 0.60 -12.19
CA LEU A 209 -13.35 0.36 -12.55
C LEU A 209 -12.57 1.56 -13.14
N PRO A 210 -13.18 2.55 -13.84
CA PRO A 210 -12.42 3.58 -14.56
C PRO A 210 -11.37 4.33 -13.73
N ALA A 211 -11.69 4.69 -12.48
CA ALA A 211 -10.74 5.38 -11.62
C ALA A 211 -9.53 4.49 -11.26
N PHE A 212 -9.74 3.22 -10.94
CA PHE A 212 -8.65 2.28 -10.68
C PHE A 212 -7.77 2.08 -11.92
N GLU A 213 -8.39 1.92 -13.10
CA GLU A 213 -7.66 1.79 -14.37
C GLU A 213 -6.77 3.02 -14.64
N ALA A 214 -7.30 4.23 -14.45
CA ALA A 214 -6.53 5.47 -14.61
C ALA A 214 -5.36 5.55 -13.63
N LEU A 215 -5.56 5.21 -12.35
CA LEU A 215 -4.47 5.22 -11.36
C LEU A 215 -3.37 4.20 -11.69
N VAL A 216 -3.72 3.05 -12.26
CA VAL A 216 -2.75 2.03 -12.69
C VAL A 216 -2.00 2.48 -13.96
N LYS A 217 -2.73 2.93 -14.98
CA LYS A 217 -2.16 3.19 -16.32
C LYS A 217 -1.51 4.55 -16.47
N GLU A 218 -2.01 5.57 -15.77
CA GLU A 218 -1.54 6.95 -15.88
C GLU A 218 -0.63 7.34 -14.72
N ALA A 219 -1.06 7.07 -13.48
CA ALA A 219 -0.34 7.49 -12.28
C ALA A 219 0.66 6.45 -11.76
N HIS A 220 0.64 5.22 -12.32
CA HIS A 220 1.46 4.10 -11.90
C HIS A 220 1.41 3.88 -10.38
N VAL A 221 0.19 3.79 -9.84
CA VAL A 221 -0.04 3.57 -8.40
C VAL A 221 0.71 2.33 -7.91
N ASP A 222 1.35 2.42 -6.75
CA ASP A 222 2.21 1.38 -6.19
C ASP A 222 1.43 0.21 -5.59
N ALA A 223 0.26 0.51 -5.02
CA ALA A 223 -0.56 -0.46 -4.34
C ALA A 223 -2.05 -0.37 -4.70
N VAL A 224 -2.72 -1.50 -4.61
CA VAL A 224 -4.18 -1.59 -4.69
C VAL A 224 -4.70 -2.35 -3.48
N MET A 225 -5.73 -1.82 -2.82
CA MET A 225 -6.34 -2.50 -1.68
C MET A 225 -7.58 -3.27 -2.11
N GLY A 226 -7.59 -4.59 -1.93
CA GLY A 226 -8.77 -5.42 -2.12
C GLY A 226 -9.87 -5.09 -1.11
N ALA A 227 -11.13 -5.02 -1.56
CA ALA A 227 -12.27 -4.69 -0.71
C ALA A 227 -12.71 -5.86 0.20
N TYR A 228 -13.57 -5.54 1.17
CA TYR A 228 -14.21 -6.50 2.05
C TYR A 228 -15.20 -7.42 1.33
N ASN A 229 -16.02 -6.87 0.44
CA ASN A 229 -17.16 -7.58 -0.13
C ASN A 229 -16.75 -8.63 -1.16
N ARG A 230 -17.75 -9.41 -1.60
CA ARG A 230 -17.61 -10.25 -2.79
C ARG A 230 -18.04 -9.50 -4.05
N VAL A 231 -17.52 -9.94 -5.19
CA VAL A 231 -17.95 -9.53 -6.53
C VAL A 231 -18.09 -10.77 -7.39
N PHE A 232 -19.29 -10.99 -7.95
CA PHE A 232 -19.65 -12.20 -8.71
C PHE A 232 -19.31 -13.50 -7.98
N GLY A 233 -19.45 -13.50 -6.65
CA GLY A 233 -19.21 -14.66 -5.80
C GLY A 233 -17.76 -14.86 -5.35
N GLU A 234 -16.78 -14.14 -5.89
CA GLU A 234 -15.39 -14.18 -5.40
C GLU A 234 -15.14 -13.11 -4.33
N SER A 235 -14.28 -13.36 -3.36
CA SER A 235 -13.83 -12.28 -2.44
C SER A 235 -13.02 -11.26 -3.22
N ALA A 236 -13.31 -9.96 -3.10
CA ALA A 236 -12.56 -8.94 -3.82
C ALA A 236 -11.05 -8.95 -3.45
N SER A 237 -10.73 -9.29 -2.20
CA SER A 237 -9.36 -9.48 -1.72
C SER A 237 -8.73 -10.85 -2.05
N ALA A 238 -9.40 -11.68 -2.86
CA ALA A 238 -8.87 -12.95 -3.36
C ALA A 238 -9.56 -13.35 -4.68
N SER A 239 -9.85 -12.38 -5.54
CA SER A 239 -10.58 -12.61 -6.79
C SER A 239 -9.59 -12.80 -7.93
N LYS A 240 -9.73 -13.92 -8.64
CA LYS A 240 -8.92 -14.15 -9.85
C LYS A 240 -9.35 -13.17 -10.94
N PHE A 241 -10.65 -12.96 -11.09
CA PHE A 241 -11.18 -12.02 -12.08
C PHE A 241 -10.66 -10.59 -11.84
N LEU A 242 -10.80 -10.05 -10.63
CA LEU A 242 -10.38 -8.68 -10.36
C LEU A 242 -8.86 -8.53 -10.32
N LEU A 243 -8.15 -9.36 -9.56
CA LEU A 243 -6.73 -9.14 -9.28
C LEU A 243 -5.81 -9.67 -10.37
N GLN A 244 -6.16 -10.79 -11.03
CA GLN A 244 -5.31 -11.38 -12.07
C GLN A 244 -5.75 -10.92 -13.46
N ASP A 245 -7.01 -11.14 -13.82
CA ASP A 245 -7.48 -10.88 -15.19
C ASP A 245 -7.59 -9.37 -15.46
N VAL A 246 -8.28 -8.61 -14.62
CA VAL A 246 -8.44 -7.17 -14.83
C VAL A 246 -7.18 -6.39 -14.42
N LEU A 247 -6.80 -6.44 -13.14
CA LEU A 247 -5.75 -5.57 -12.61
C LEU A 247 -4.37 -5.85 -13.23
N ARG A 248 -3.93 -7.12 -13.24
CA ARG A 248 -2.58 -7.46 -13.74
C ARG A 248 -2.54 -7.66 -15.25
N LYS A 249 -3.46 -8.43 -15.82
CA LYS A 249 -3.42 -8.78 -17.26
C LYS A 249 -3.95 -7.66 -18.15
N ASP A 250 -5.11 -7.10 -17.87
CA ASP A 250 -5.71 -6.08 -18.74
C ASP A 250 -5.13 -4.67 -18.52
N TRP A 251 -4.71 -4.34 -17.29
CA TRP A 251 -4.14 -3.02 -16.97
C TRP A 251 -2.62 -2.99 -16.83
N GLY A 252 -1.96 -4.14 -16.67
CA GLY A 252 -0.51 -4.20 -16.55
C GLY A 252 0.03 -3.80 -15.18
N PHE A 253 -0.77 -3.89 -14.10
CA PHE A 253 -0.33 -3.54 -12.76
C PHE A 253 0.85 -4.39 -12.27
N ASP A 254 1.96 -3.72 -11.95
CA ASP A 254 3.23 -4.33 -11.54
C ASP A 254 3.50 -4.24 -10.02
N GLY A 255 2.78 -3.37 -9.31
CA GLY A 255 2.83 -3.19 -7.86
C GLY A 255 2.29 -4.38 -7.04
N TYR A 256 1.95 -4.09 -5.78
CA TYR A 256 1.46 -5.06 -4.81
C TYR A 256 0.00 -4.80 -4.39
N VAL A 257 -0.69 -5.86 -4.01
CA VAL A 257 -2.06 -5.80 -3.50
C VAL A 257 -2.03 -6.04 -2.00
N VAL A 258 -2.78 -5.21 -1.28
CA VAL A 258 -3.03 -5.37 0.15
C VAL A 258 -4.50 -5.70 0.38
N SER A 259 -4.83 -6.59 1.32
CA SER A 259 -6.23 -6.75 1.72
C SER A 259 -6.68 -5.55 2.56
N ASP A 260 -7.96 -5.18 2.49
CA ASP A 260 -8.54 -4.39 3.58
C ASP A 260 -8.49 -5.20 4.90
N CYS A 261 -8.58 -4.50 6.04
CA CYS A 261 -8.29 -5.03 7.35
C CYS A 261 -9.29 -6.10 7.79
N TRP A 262 -8.83 -7.34 7.89
CA TRP A 262 -9.64 -8.54 8.11
C TRP A 262 -10.43 -9.05 6.89
N ALA A 263 -10.22 -8.51 5.68
CA ALA A 263 -10.92 -9.02 4.49
C ALA A 263 -10.53 -10.46 4.14
N ILE A 264 -9.33 -10.93 4.55
CA ILE A 264 -8.93 -12.34 4.41
C ILE A 264 -9.70 -13.23 5.40
N VAL A 265 -10.03 -12.74 6.61
CA VAL A 265 -10.91 -13.44 7.54
C VAL A 265 -12.30 -13.64 6.94
N ASP A 266 -12.83 -12.62 6.25
CA ASP A 266 -14.15 -12.70 5.64
C ASP A 266 -14.27 -13.90 4.69
N ILE A 267 -13.21 -14.24 3.94
CA ILE A 267 -13.19 -15.38 2.99
C ILE A 267 -13.70 -16.68 3.62
N TRP A 268 -13.22 -17.05 4.81
CA TRP A 268 -13.61 -18.30 5.47
C TRP A 268 -14.68 -18.11 6.55
N LYS A 269 -14.70 -16.94 7.20
CA LYS A 269 -15.56 -16.70 8.35
C LYS A 269 -16.94 -16.19 7.96
N ASN A 270 -17.03 -15.26 7.02
CA ASN A 270 -18.29 -14.56 6.72
C ASN A 270 -18.83 -14.95 5.33
N HIS A 271 -17.96 -15.00 4.33
CA HIS A 271 -18.28 -15.42 2.96
C HIS A 271 -18.40 -16.93 2.78
N LYS A 272 -17.74 -17.70 3.65
CA LYS A 272 -17.71 -19.18 3.62
C LYS A 272 -17.25 -19.76 2.27
N ILE A 273 -16.33 -19.09 1.58
CA ILE A 273 -15.76 -19.55 0.30
C ILE A 273 -14.87 -20.77 0.51
N VAL A 274 -14.14 -20.79 1.63
CA VAL A 274 -13.30 -21.92 2.07
C VAL A 274 -13.57 -22.23 3.54
N ALA A 275 -13.12 -23.39 4.01
CA ALA A 275 -13.46 -23.88 5.34
C ALA A 275 -12.51 -23.41 6.44
N THR A 276 -11.26 -23.07 6.11
CA THR A 276 -10.22 -22.77 7.12
C THR A 276 -9.43 -21.50 6.84
N ARG A 277 -8.83 -20.96 7.89
CA ARG A 277 -7.86 -19.83 7.86
C ARG A 277 -6.73 -20.07 6.86
N ALA A 278 -6.10 -21.24 6.92
CA ALA A 278 -4.99 -21.62 6.04
C ALA A 278 -5.40 -21.71 4.57
N GLN A 279 -6.64 -22.17 4.29
CA GLN A 279 -7.18 -22.15 2.93
C GLN A 279 -7.44 -20.71 2.44
N ALA A 280 -7.92 -19.82 3.31
CA ALA A 280 -8.14 -18.42 2.97
C ALA A 280 -6.83 -17.68 2.68
N ALA A 281 -5.82 -17.85 3.52
CA ALA A 281 -4.48 -17.28 3.32
C ALA A 281 -3.84 -17.79 2.02
N ALA A 282 -3.90 -19.10 1.77
CA ALA A 282 -3.39 -19.68 0.52
C ALA A 282 -4.15 -19.15 -0.71
N LEU A 283 -5.49 -19.08 -0.65
CA LEU A 283 -6.30 -18.56 -1.75
C LEU A 283 -5.95 -17.10 -2.08
N ALA A 284 -5.82 -16.26 -1.05
CA ALA A 284 -5.50 -14.85 -1.22
C ALA A 284 -4.14 -14.63 -1.89
N VAL A 285 -3.08 -15.27 -1.41
CA VAL A 285 -1.74 -15.16 -2.02
C VAL A 285 -1.75 -15.69 -3.46
N ARG A 286 -2.36 -16.85 -3.70
CA ARG A 286 -2.43 -17.45 -5.04
C ARG A 286 -3.22 -16.61 -6.04
N HIS A 287 -4.19 -15.83 -5.56
CA HIS A 287 -4.97 -14.93 -6.39
C HIS A 287 -4.39 -13.49 -6.43
N GLY A 288 -3.22 -13.27 -5.82
CA GLY A 288 -2.43 -12.05 -6.00
C GLY A 288 -2.64 -10.99 -4.94
N THR A 289 -3.03 -11.35 -3.72
CA THR A 289 -2.96 -10.47 -2.56
C THR A 289 -1.65 -10.72 -1.83
N GLU A 290 -0.65 -9.87 -2.04
CA GLU A 290 0.69 -10.07 -1.48
C GLU A 290 0.78 -9.71 0.01
N LEU A 291 0.05 -8.68 0.45
CA LEU A 291 0.07 -8.18 1.81
C LEU A 291 -1.30 -8.32 2.49
N GLU A 292 -1.33 -8.75 3.74
CA GLU A 292 -2.55 -8.78 4.54
C GLU A 292 -2.57 -7.63 5.56
N CYS A 293 -3.68 -6.88 5.63
CA CYS A 293 -4.02 -6.18 6.88
C CYS A 293 -4.75 -7.14 7.82
N GLY A 294 -4.03 -7.76 8.76
CA GLY A 294 -4.56 -8.84 9.59
C GLY A 294 -3.49 -9.83 10.03
N GLU A 295 -3.94 -11.03 10.41
CA GLU A 295 -3.11 -12.08 11.00
C GLU A 295 -3.28 -13.47 10.33
N GLU A 296 -4.12 -13.61 9.30
CA GLU A 296 -4.37 -14.91 8.65
C GLU A 296 -3.12 -15.45 7.94
N TYR A 297 -2.22 -14.58 7.46
CA TYR A 297 -1.00 -14.95 6.76
C TYR A 297 0.03 -15.58 7.71
N SER A 298 -0.12 -15.42 9.02
CA SER A 298 0.61 -16.24 10.02
C SER A 298 0.39 -17.75 9.84
N THR A 299 -0.69 -18.15 9.14
CA THR A 299 -1.01 -19.55 8.86
C THR A 299 -0.38 -20.09 7.57
N LEU A 300 0.30 -19.25 6.76
CA LEU A 300 0.94 -19.68 5.52
C LEU A 300 1.95 -20.83 5.68
N PRO A 301 2.79 -20.90 6.74
CA PRO A 301 3.67 -22.05 6.94
C PRO A 301 2.90 -23.36 7.11
N ALA A 302 1.73 -23.32 7.77
CA ALA A 302 0.85 -24.48 7.88
C ALA A 302 0.19 -24.81 6.54
N ALA A 303 -0.20 -23.79 5.75
CA ALA A 303 -0.76 -23.98 4.42
C ALA A 303 0.23 -24.65 3.45
N VAL A 304 1.51 -24.30 3.52
CA VAL A 304 2.59 -24.96 2.76
C VAL A 304 2.73 -26.43 3.17
N ARG A 305 2.78 -26.72 4.48
CA ARG A 305 2.84 -28.11 4.98
C ARG A 305 1.63 -28.95 4.58
N GLN A 306 0.48 -28.32 4.37
CA GLN A 306 -0.75 -28.97 3.90
C GLN A 306 -0.83 -29.08 2.37
N GLY A 307 0.12 -28.52 1.62
CA GLY A 307 0.11 -28.51 0.16
C GLY A 307 -0.94 -27.57 -0.47
N LEU A 308 -1.44 -26.58 0.28
CA LEU A 308 -2.44 -25.62 -0.21
C LEU A 308 -1.82 -24.51 -1.08
N ILE A 309 -0.53 -24.25 -0.87
CA ILE A 309 0.30 -23.27 -1.58
C ILE A 309 1.77 -23.72 -1.52
N GLY A 310 2.58 -23.42 -2.54
CA GLY A 310 4.02 -23.65 -2.52
C GLY A 310 4.81 -22.48 -1.92
N GLU A 311 5.97 -22.75 -1.33
CA GLU A 311 6.88 -21.69 -0.83
C GLU A 311 7.33 -20.74 -1.95
N ALA A 312 7.46 -21.22 -3.19
CA ALA A 312 7.81 -20.37 -4.33
C ALA A 312 6.73 -19.32 -4.67
N GLU A 313 5.44 -19.61 -4.40
CA GLU A 313 4.35 -18.64 -4.57
C GLU A 313 4.44 -17.54 -3.49
N ILE A 314 4.82 -17.91 -2.26
CA ILE A 314 5.12 -16.96 -1.16
C ILE A 314 6.35 -16.11 -1.51
N ASP A 315 7.41 -16.72 -2.05
CA ASP A 315 8.62 -16.00 -2.47
C ASP A 315 8.31 -14.95 -3.54
N ALA A 316 7.46 -15.29 -4.51
CA ALA A 316 7.06 -14.37 -5.58
C ALA A 316 6.29 -13.17 -5.02
N ALA A 317 5.34 -13.40 -4.11
CA ALA A 317 4.59 -12.35 -3.44
C ALA A 317 5.50 -11.46 -2.58
N LEU A 318 6.36 -12.06 -1.77
CA LEU A 318 7.22 -11.33 -0.85
C LEU A 318 8.30 -10.49 -1.55
N LYS A 319 8.79 -10.94 -2.72
CA LYS A 319 9.72 -10.15 -3.53
C LYS A 319 9.12 -8.81 -3.96
N LYS A 320 7.81 -8.75 -4.26
CA LYS A 320 7.12 -7.48 -4.56
C LYS A 320 7.12 -6.54 -3.35
N LEU A 321 6.84 -7.09 -2.16
CA LEU A 321 6.84 -6.30 -0.92
C LEU A 321 8.24 -5.78 -0.55
N MET A 322 9.26 -6.63 -0.67
CA MET A 322 10.64 -6.20 -0.39
C MET A 322 11.15 -5.20 -1.44
N PHE A 323 10.77 -5.37 -2.71
CA PHE A 323 11.04 -4.39 -3.76
C PHE A 323 10.43 -3.03 -3.43
N ALA A 324 9.15 -2.98 -3.01
CA ALA A 324 8.49 -1.74 -2.60
C ALA A 324 9.23 -1.03 -1.46
N ARG A 325 9.56 -1.75 -0.37
CA ARG A 325 10.34 -1.20 0.76
C ARG A 325 11.74 -0.70 0.34
N MET A 326 12.39 -1.37 -0.61
CA MET A 326 13.67 -0.92 -1.17
C MET A 326 13.52 0.33 -2.02
N ARG A 327 12.46 0.41 -2.84
CA ARG A 327 12.12 1.59 -3.64
C ARG A 327 11.81 2.80 -2.77
N LEU A 328 11.27 2.59 -1.56
CA LEU A 328 11.09 3.64 -0.55
C LEU A 328 12.39 4.09 0.14
N GLY A 329 13.54 3.47 -0.18
CA GLY A 329 14.84 3.81 0.35
C GLY A 329 15.11 3.29 1.77
N MET A 330 14.28 2.39 2.30
CA MET A 330 14.38 1.92 3.69
C MET A 330 15.63 1.08 3.99
N PHE A 331 16.33 0.63 2.95
CA PHE A 331 17.54 -0.20 3.05
C PHE A 331 18.80 0.54 2.59
N ASP A 332 18.71 1.84 2.32
CA ASP A 332 19.81 2.66 1.83
C ASP A 332 20.17 3.72 2.87
N PRO A 333 21.44 4.19 2.92
CA PRO A 333 21.83 5.30 3.77
C PRO A 333 20.94 6.53 3.52
N PRO A 334 20.38 7.18 4.57
CA PRO A 334 19.47 8.31 4.42
C PRO A 334 20.02 9.43 3.53
N GLU A 335 21.34 9.63 3.53
CA GLU A 335 22.04 10.66 2.75
C GLU A 335 21.92 10.44 1.23
N LYS A 336 21.65 9.20 0.79
CA LYS A 336 21.38 8.87 -0.62
C LYS A 336 19.92 9.06 -1.02
N VAL A 337 19.01 9.13 -0.04
CA VAL A 337 17.56 9.21 -0.28
C VAL A 337 17.13 10.67 -0.18
N ARG A 338 16.88 11.32 -1.33
CA ARG A 338 16.45 12.74 -1.39
C ARG A 338 15.31 13.05 -0.42
N TRP A 339 14.31 12.17 -0.37
CA TRP A 339 13.14 12.32 0.49
C TRP A 339 13.43 12.21 1.99
N ALA A 340 14.55 11.60 2.38
CA ALA A 340 14.99 11.53 3.78
C ALA A 340 15.56 12.85 4.30
N GLN A 341 15.81 13.80 3.40
CA GLN A 341 16.36 15.12 3.73
C GLN A 341 15.28 16.16 4.05
N ILE A 342 14.00 15.80 3.93
CA ILE A 342 12.88 16.70 4.25
C ILE A 342 12.89 16.97 5.77
N PRO A 343 13.02 18.24 6.22
CA PRO A 343 13.15 18.56 7.64
C PRO A 343 11.82 18.42 8.37
N TYR A 344 11.87 18.09 9.67
CA TYR A 344 10.66 17.94 10.49
C TYR A 344 9.79 19.21 10.55
N ALA A 345 10.39 20.38 10.33
CA ALA A 345 9.72 21.68 10.34
C ALA A 345 8.69 21.90 9.21
N VAL A 346 8.64 21.04 8.18
CA VAL A 346 7.57 21.12 7.16
C VAL A 346 6.21 20.69 7.70
N ASN A 347 6.19 19.91 8.78
CA ASN A 347 4.95 19.47 9.44
C ASN A 347 4.19 20.67 10.01
N GLN A 348 2.95 20.88 9.56
CA GLN A 348 2.13 22.02 9.98
C GLN A 348 2.85 23.36 9.75
N SER A 349 3.56 23.47 8.64
CA SER A 349 4.20 24.73 8.24
C SER A 349 3.16 25.81 7.95
N PRO A 350 3.50 27.11 8.12
CA PRO A 350 2.62 28.21 7.73
C PRO A 350 2.16 28.13 6.26
N GLU A 351 3.01 27.59 5.38
CA GLU A 351 2.72 27.37 3.98
C GLU A 351 1.65 26.28 3.79
N HIS A 352 1.77 25.15 4.48
CA HIS A 352 0.76 24.08 4.43
C HIS A 352 -0.58 24.52 5.05
N ASP A 353 -0.54 25.29 6.16
CA ASP A 353 -1.74 25.88 6.76
C ASP A 353 -2.44 26.87 5.80
N ALA A 354 -1.65 27.68 5.08
CA ALA A 354 -2.17 28.58 4.07
C ALA A 354 -2.79 27.81 2.88
N LEU A 355 -2.15 26.72 2.45
CA LEU A 355 -2.68 25.81 1.43
C LEU A 355 -4.01 25.21 1.87
N ALA A 356 -4.08 24.61 3.07
CA ALA A 356 -5.32 24.04 3.60
C ALA A 356 -6.46 25.06 3.67
N ARG A 357 -6.15 26.31 4.06
CA ARG A 357 -7.12 27.42 4.07
C ARG A 357 -7.57 27.81 2.67
N ARG A 358 -6.67 27.85 1.69
CA ARG A 358 -7.00 28.11 0.28
C ARG A 358 -7.91 27.01 -0.24
N THR A 359 -7.52 25.76 -0.08
CA THR A 359 -8.31 24.58 -0.50
C THR A 359 -9.70 24.59 0.12
N ALA A 360 -9.82 24.92 1.41
CA ALA A 360 -11.12 25.05 2.04
C ALA A 360 -12.00 26.13 1.39
N ARG A 361 -11.45 27.30 1.05
CA ARG A 361 -12.20 28.38 0.40
C ARG A 361 -12.67 28.00 -1.00
N GLU A 362 -11.83 27.30 -1.75
CA GLU A 362 -12.13 26.85 -3.12
C GLU A 362 -13.09 25.66 -3.15
N SER A 363 -13.22 24.91 -2.05
CA SER A 363 -14.17 23.79 -1.92
C SER A 363 -15.62 24.20 -1.61
N LEU A 364 -15.87 25.46 -1.24
CA LEU A 364 -17.21 25.90 -0.81
C LEU A 364 -18.16 26.06 -1.99
N VAL A 365 -19.32 25.41 -1.92
CA VAL A 365 -20.36 25.47 -2.95
C VAL A 365 -21.50 26.40 -2.52
N LEU A 366 -21.71 27.50 -3.25
CA LEU A 366 -22.85 28.39 -3.05
C LEU A 366 -24.11 27.81 -3.71
N LEU A 367 -24.98 27.17 -2.93
CA LEU A 367 -26.17 26.52 -3.45
C LEU A 367 -27.28 27.52 -3.85
N LYS A 368 -27.38 28.65 -3.15
CA LYS A 368 -28.37 29.70 -3.38
C LYS A 368 -27.92 31.01 -2.75
N ASN A 369 -28.06 32.14 -3.46
CA ASN A 369 -27.87 33.50 -2.94
C ASN A 369 -28.86 34.45 -3.60
#